data_AF-A0AAV9V3K7-F1
#
_entry.id   AF-A0AAV9V3K7-F1
#
_cell.length_a   1.000
_cell.length_b   1.000
_cell.length_c   1.000
_cell.angle_alpha   90.00
_cell.angle_beta   90.00
_cell.angle_gamma   90.00
#
_symmetry.space_group_name_H-M   'P 1'
#
loop_
_entity.id
_entity.type
_entity.pdbx_description
1 polymer ?
#
loop_
_entity_poly.entity_id
_entity_poly.type
_entity_poly.pdbx_seq_one_letter_code
_entity_poly.pdbx_strand_id
1 'polypeptide(L)'
;MRPEEIFHQIVAAIKASDDKTRLDFDDISPETAEWLYQSLYDASNNLERRRFKFCYNSDRQSLHISMPTKIHESVPLWLNGCCGLWALKGLVPDTWYEDVGTAGNPRFDNFSHPYEGSIKEPDGVMLRMGHDYPVLVVEVNWSESWAKLEEDRALWMRGFGQNAPVVILVKFSDSQNGVRGTLEIAFKRAGGTVTSRKTIWSIPDEDEEDPYILLGDIYGSSLPAGFDPLTRLPMEMSRLRRWGDELLRHMNLTSA
;
A
#
# COMPACT_ATOMS: atom_id res chain seq x y z
N MET A 1 4.60 22.20 17.73
CA MET A 1 3.87 21.60 18.87
C MET A 1 4.86 20.74 19.66
N ARG A 2 4.70 20.54 20.97
CA ARG A 2 5.64 19.66 21.70
C ARG A 2 5.37 18.18 21.33
N PRO A 3 6.39 17.32 21.22
CA PRO A 3 6.20 15.90 20.88
C PRO A 3 5.16 15.19 21.75
N GLU A 4 5.14 15.48 23.05
CA GLU A 4 4.21 14.87 24.00
C GLU A 4 2.75 15.26 23.75
N GLU A 5 2.51 16.49 23.29
CA GLU A 5 1.16 16.96 22.94
C GLU A 5 0.64 16.23 21.70
N ILE A 6 1.51 16.03 20.70
CA ILE A 6 1.20 15.26 19.49
C ILE A 6 0.90 13.81 19.86
N PHE A 7 1.75 13.19 20.69
CA PHE A 7 1.55 11.82 21.17
C PHE A 7 0.18 11.66 21.83
N HIS A 8 -0.19 12.56 22.75
CA HIS A 8 -1.48 12.48 23.44
C HIS A 8 -2.67 12.66 22.49
N GLN A 9 -2.56 13.53 21.48
CA GLN A 9 -3.60 13.67 20.45
C GLN A 9 -3.76 12.38 19.63
N ILE A 10 -2.65 11.79 19.19
CA ILE A 10 -2.65 10.52 18.44
C ILE A 10 -3.30 9.41 19.28
N VAL A 11 -2.87 9.24 20.53
CA VAL A 11 -3.42 8.22 21.43
C VAL A 11 -4.92 8.41 21.68
N ALA A 12 -5.36 9.65 21.87
CA ALA A 12 -6.78 9.95 22.05
C ALA A 12 -7.59 9.57 20.81
N ALA A 13 -7.11 9.93 19.61
CA ALA A 13 -7.76 9.60 18.36
C ALA A 13 -7.82 8.08 18.12
N ILE A 14 -6.71 7.36 18.32
CA ILE A 14 -6.66 5.89 18.16
C ILE A 14 -7.67 5.20 19.09
N LYS A 15 -7.83 5.71 20.32
CA LYS A 15 -8.77 5.14 21.30
C LYS A 15 -10.24 5.47 20.99
N ALA A 16 -10.50 6.61 20.37
CA ALA A 16 -11.85 7.11 20.08
C ALA A 16 -12.38 6.68 18.70
N SER A 17 -11.49 6.40 17.74
CA SER A 17 -11.82 6.19 16.32
C SER A 17 -12.79 5.03 16.08
N ASP A 18 -13.70 5.25 15.12
CA ASP A 18 -14.67 4.33 14.54
C ASP A 18 -14.26 3.78 13.16
N ASP A 19 -12.97 3.88 12.85
CA ASP A 19 -12.33 3.66 11.54
C ASP A 19 -12.73 4.76 10.54
N LYS A 20 -11.78 5.35 9.78
CA LYS A 20 -11.88 6.56 8.89
C LYS A 20 -11.17 7.81 9.40
N THR A 21 -10.67 7.81 10.64
CA THR A 21 -9.95 8.97 11.17
C THR A 21 -8.54 9.06 10.59
N ARG A 22 -8.13 10.26 10.20
CA ARG A 22 -6.76 10.62 9.83
C ARG A 22 -6.33 11.84 10.64
N LEU A 23 -5.08 11.83 11.09
CA LEU A 23 -4.40 12.96 11.69
C LEU A 23 -3.21 13.35 10.84
N ASP A 24 -3.06 14.65 10.61
CA ASP A 24 -1.96 15.23 9.86
C ASP A 24 -1.25 16.24 10.76
N PHE A 25 0.08 16.16 10.81
CA PHE A 25 0.94 17.09 11.53
C PHE A 25 2.07 17.54 10.61
N ASP A 26 2.30 18.85 10.53
CA ASP A 26 3.38 19.45 9.77
C ASP A 26 4.51 19.92 10.71
N ASP A 27 5.64 20.33 10.14
CA ASP A 27 6.83 20.82 10.84
C ASP A 27 7.38 19.83 11.88
N ILE A 28 7.33 18.53 11.56
CA ILE A 28 7.83 17.45 12.40
C ILE A 28 9.27 17.13 12.02
N SER A 29 10.19 17.16 12.99
CA SER A 29 11.59 16.76 12.77
C SER A 29 11.72 15.23 12.70
N PRO A 30 12.75 14.68 12.01
CA PRO A 30 13.00 13.25 11.98
C PRO A 30 13.16 12.63 13.38
N GLU A 31 13.82 13.32 14.30
CA GLU A 31 13.99 12.87 15.68
C GLU A 31 12.66 12.79 16.43
N THR A 32 11.78 13.77 16.19
CA THR A 32 10.43 13.79 16.78
C THR A 32 9.59 12.65 16.20
N ALA A 33 9.67 12.41 14.89
CA ALA A 33 8.96 11.32 14.23
C ALA A 33 9.41 9.96 14.75
N GLU A 34 10.72 9.72 14.88
CA GLU A 34 11.25 8.47 15.43
C GLU A 34 10.82 8.28 16.89
N TRP A 35 10.88 9.33 17.71
CA TRP A 35 10.41 9.26 19.10
C TRP A 35 8.90 8.93 19.19
N LEU A 36 8.08 9.56 18.34
CA LEU A 36 6.64 9.27 18.26
C LEU A 36 6.40 7.83 17.82
N TYR A 37 7.10 7.35 16.81
CA TYR A 37 7.02 5.96 16.35
C TYR A 37 7.32 5.00 17.50
N GLN A 38 8.50 5.13 18.13
CA GLN A 38 8.90 4.26 19.23
C GLN A 38 7.90 4.29 20.39
N SER A 39 7.41 5.48 20.73
CA SER A 39 6.43 5.64 21.82
C SER A 39 5.09 5.00 21.48
N LEU A 40 4.59 5.14 20.25
CA LEU A 40 3.30 4.56 19.84
C LEU A 40 3.35 3.03 19.74
N TYR A 41 4.48 2.49 19.29
CA TYR A 41 4.71 1.04 19.16
C TYR A 41 5.29 0.39 20.42
N ASP A 42 5.49 1.15 21.50
CA ASP A 42 5.88 0.59 22.78
C ASP A 42 4.78 -0.35 23.32
N ALA A 43 5.15 -1.59 23.63
CA ALA A 43 4.23 -2.63 24.08
C ALA A 43 3.45 -2.24 25.35
N SER A 44 3.98 -1.35 26.19
CA SER A 44 3.30 -0.87 27.39
C SER A 44 2.01 -0.09 27.08
N ASN A 45 1.91 0.53 25.90
CA ASN A 45 0.76 1.34 25.51
C ASN A 45 -0.40 0.51 24.95
N ASN A 46 -0.17 -0.77 24.62
CA ASN A 46 -1.16 -1.70 24.05
C ASN A 46 -1.87 -1.18 22.78
N LEU A 47 -1.23 -0.25 22.04
CA LEU A 47 -1.80 0.37 20.85
C LEU A 47 -1.62 -0.48 19.59
N GLU A 48 -0.66 -1.42 19.57
CA GLU A 48 -0.41 -2.38 18.48
C GLU A 48 -1.70 -3.09 18.01
N ARG A 49 -2.66 -3.31 18.92
CA ARG A 49 -3.94 -3.98 18.62
C ARG A 49 -4.95 -3.10 17.88
N ARG A 50 -4.68 -1.81 17.75
CA ARG A 50 -5.61 -0.79 17.26
C ARG A 50 -5.45 -0.47 15.77
N ARG A 51 -4.57 -1.18 15.05
CA ARG A 51 -4.42 -1.14 13.58
C ARG A 51 -4.23 0.26 12.98
N PHE A 52 -3.67 1.21 13.73
CA PHE A 52 -3.29 2.51 13.15
C PHE A 52 -2.07 2.34 12.24
N LYS A 53 -1.81 3.35 11.40
CA LYS A 53 -0.62 3.38 10.53
C LYS A 53 0.18 4.63 10.72
N PHE A 54 1.49 4.48 10.65
CA PHE A 54 2.42 5.58 10.77
C PHE A 54 3.09 5.90 9.43
N CYS A 55 3.03 7.17 9.02
CA CYS A 55 3.71 7.65 7.82
C CYS A 55 4.34 9.02 8.08
N TYR A 56 5.65 9.07 8.20
CA TYR A 56 6.45 10.29 8.23
C TYR A 56 7.23 10.48 6.94
N ASN A 57 7.08 11.65 6.33
CA ASN A 57 7.81 12.05 5.13
C ASN A 57 8.82 13.15 5.50
N SER A 58 10.10 12.82 5.45
CA SER A 58 11.20 13.71 5.87
C SER A 58 11.43 14.89 4.93
N ASP A 59 11.23 14.71 3.62
CA ASP A 59 11.34 15.77 2.61
C ASP A 59 10.33 16.90 2.87
N ARG A 60 9.15 16.54 3.39
CA ARG A 60 8.07 17.48 3.71
C ARG A 60 7.94 17.82 5.19
N GLN A 61 8.69 17.15 6.06
CA GLN A 61 8.56 17.24 7.51
C GLN A 61 7.12 17.02 7.99
N SER A 62 6.41 16.08 7.36
CA SER A 62 4.98 15.84 7.61
C SER A 62 4.74 14.43 8.15
N LEU A 63 4.00 14.33 9.25
CA LEU A 63 3.56 13.08 9.86
C LEU A 63 2.05 12.88 9.63
N HIS A 64 1.69 11.66 9.24
CA HIS A 64 0.32 11.23 9.03
C HIS A 64 0.05 9.95 9.84
N ILE A 65 -1.04 9.95 10.59
CA ILE A 65 -1.58 8.76 11.26
C ILE A 65 -2.96 8.46 10.70
N SER A 66 -3.19 7.24 10.22
CA SER A 66 -4.49 6.83 9.68
C SER A 66 -5.03 5.59 10.40
N MET A 67 -6.36 5.53 10.55
CA MET A 67 -7.11 4.40 11.08
C MET A 67 -7.85 3.72 9.92
N PRO A 68 -7.27 2.66 9.33
CA PRO A 68 -7.81 1.98 8.17
C PRO A 68 -9.21 1.43 8.45
N THR A 69 -10.10 1.57 7.47
CA THR A 69 -11.41 0.92 7.49
C THR A 69 -11.31 -0.53 7.05
N LYS A 70 -12.32 -1.34 7.37
CA LYS A 70 -12.37 -2.77 6.98
C LYS A 70 -12.12 -3.01 5.48
N ILE A 71 -12.57 -2.10 4.60
CA ILE A 71 -12.36 -2.26 3.17
C ILE A 71 -10.89 -2.14 2.74
N HIS A 72 -10.01 -1.54 3.56
CA HIS A 72 -8.58 -1.50 3.25
C HIS A 72 -8.00 -2.91 3.12
N GLU A 73 -8.49 -3.85 3.94
CA GLU A 73 -8.09 -5.25 3.91
C GLU A 73 -8.45 -5.97 2.59
N SER A 74 -9.37 -5.41 1.78
CA SER A 74 -9.76 -6.01 0.50
C SER A 74 -8.57 -6.11 -0.47
N VAL A 75 -7.65 -5.14 -0.44
CA VAL A 75 -6.58 -5.03 -1.42
C VAL A 75 -5.43 -6.01 -1.11
N PRO A 76 -4.93 -6.12 0.14
CA PRO A 76 -3.95 -7.16 0.48
C PRO A 76 -4.51 -8.58 0.31
N LEU A 77 -5.78 -8.82 0.65
CA LEU A 77 -6.44 -10.12 0.44
C LEU A 77 -6.55 -10.47 -1.05
N TRP A 78 -6.91 -9.49 -1.87
CA TRP A 78 -6.94 -9.64 -3.33
C TRP A 78 -5.56 -9.96 -3.88
N LEU A 79 -4.53 -9.21 -3.47
CA LEU A 79 -3.16 -9.39 -3.92
C LEU A 79 -2.64 -10.81 -3.60
N ASN A 80 -2.87 -11.29 -2.39
CA ASN A 80 -2.52 -12.65 -1.99
C ASN A 80 -3.24 -13.69 -2.87
N GLY A 81 -4.53 -13.47 -3.15
CA GLY A 81 -5.30 -14.31 -4.07
C GLY A 81 -4.74 -14.33 -5.50
N CYS A 82 -4.21 -13.21 -6.00
CA CYS A 82 -3.51 -13.16 -7.30
C CYS A 82 -2.25 -14.00 -7.28
N CYS A 83 -1.42 -13.92 -6.24
CA CYS A 83 -0.21 -14.75 -6.09
C CYS A 83 -0.53 -16.25 -6.17
N GLY A 84 -1.57 -16.70 -5.46
CA GLY A 84 -2.02 -18.09 -5.51
C GLY A 84 -2.43 -18.55 -6.90
N LEU A 85 -3.06 -17.68 -7.69
CA LEU A 85 -3.45 -17.98 -9.06
C LEU A 85 -2.27 -17.99 -10.02
N TRP A 86 -1.28 -17.12 -9.84
CA TRP A 86 -0.07 -17.14 -10.66
C TRP A 86 0.68 -18.45 -10.49
N ALA A 87 0.80 -18.93 -9.25
CA ALA A 87 1.39 -20.24 -8.95
C ALA A 87 0.57 -21.38 -9.58
N LEU A 88 -0.75 -21.39 -9.40
CA LEU A 88 -1.62 -22.44 -9.97
C LEU A 88 -1.55 -22.51 -11.50
N LYS A 89 -1.39 -21.36 -12.17
CA LYS A 89 -1.29 -21.25 -13.63
C LYS A 89 0.13 -21.49 -14.16
N GLY A 90 1.12 -21.75 -13.29
CA GLY A 90 2.52 -21.94 -13.68
C GLY A 90 3.18 -20.67 -14.23
N LEU A 91 2.69 -19.49 -13.85
CA LEU A 91 3.22 -18.19 -14.33
C LEU A 91 4.42 -17.71 -13.51
N VAL A 92 4.68 -18.34 -12.37
CA VAL A 92 5.80 -18.06 -11.47
C VAL A 92 6.62 -19.33 -11.25
N PRO A 93 7.90 -19.22 -10.87
CA PRO A 93 8.72 -20.38 -10.51
C PRO A 93 8.13 -21.21 -9.37
N ASP A 94 8.47 -22.50 -9.34
CA ASP A 94 8.09 -23.40 -8.24
C ASP A 94 8.63 -22.92 -6.88
N THR A 95 9.73 -22.15 -6.90
CA THR A 95 10.37 -21.52 -5.73
C THR A 95 9.68 -20.23 -5.28
N TRP A 96 8.52 -19.88 -5.84
CA TRP A 96 7.86 -18.61 -5.60
C TRP A 96 7.62 -18.32 -4.10
N TYR A 97 7.18 -19.32 -3.34
CA TYR A 97 6.85 -19.14 -1.92
C TYR A 97 8.08 -19.09 -1.01
N GLU A 98 9.22 -19.57 -1.49
CA GLU A 98 10.52 -19.40 -0.87
C GLU A 98 11.14 -18.04 -1.23
N ASP A 99 10.95 -17.59 -2.47
CA ASP A 99 11.59 -16.38 -2.99
C ASP A 99 10.85 -15.09 -2.65
N VAL A 100 9.52 -15.15 -2.53
CA VAL A 100 8.63 -13.99 -2.44
C VAL A 100 7.66 -14.13 -1.27
N GLY A 101 7.71 -13.17 -0.35
CA GLY A 101 6.78 -13.06 0.77
C GLY A 101 5.81 -11.90 0.60
N THR A 102 4.61 -12.03 1.16
CA THR A 102 3.67 -10.91 1.35
C THR A 102 3.59 -10.54 2.81
N ALA A 103 3.59 -9.25 3.14
CA ALA A 103 3.40 -8.76 4.50
C ALA A 103 2.42 -7.57 4.54
N GLY A 104 1.73 -7.43 5.66
CA GLY A 104 0.95 -6.23 5.97
C GLY A 104 1.71 -5.35 6.95
N ASN A 105 1.78 -4.05 6.66
CA ASN A 105 2.34 -3.01 7.54
C ASN A 105 3.79 -3.23 8.05
N PRO A 106 4.77 -3.72 7.27
CA PRO A 106 6.16 -3.65 7.71
C PRO A 106 6.67 -2.21 7.73
N ARG A 107 7.50 -1.87 8.72
CA ARG A 107 8.22 -0.59 8.77
C ARG A 107 9.29 -0.54 7.68
N PHE A 108 9.29 0.55 6.91
CA PHE A 108 10.43 0.96 6.10
C PHE A 108 10.94 2.31 6.56
N ASP A 109 12.26 2.42 6.72
CA ASP A 109 12.98 3.63 7.13
C ASP A 109 14.35 3.79 6.43
N ASN A 110 14.67 2.89 5.50
CA ASN A 110 15.89 2.87 4.70
C ASN A 110 15.75 3.62 3.35
N PHE A 111 14.89 4.63 3.31
CA PHE A 111 14.70 5.44 2.11
C PHE A 111 15.95 6.26 1.78
N SER A 112 16.24 6.38 0.49
CA SER A 112 17.28 7.23 -0.07
C SER A 112 16.80 8.67 -0.28
N HIS A 113 17.76 9.58 -0.48
CA HIS A 113 17.49 10.97 -0.85
C HIS A 113 16.46 11.09 -2.01
N PRO A 114 15.47 11.99 -1.94
CA PRO A 114 15.28 13.04 -0.92
C PRO A 114 14.56 12.58 0.35
N TYR A 115 14.13 11.32 0.43
CA TYR A 115 13.29 10.81 1.52
C TYR A 115 14.09 10.17 2.67
N GLU A 116 15.40 10.44 2.75
CA GLU A 116 16.25 9.95 3.84
C GLU A 116 15.67 10.39 5.20
N GLY A 117 15.50 9.44 6.12
CA GLY A 117 14.85 9.66 7.41
C GLY A 117 13.31 9.62 7.41
N SER A 118 12.66 9.31 6.28
CA SER A 118 11.23 8.99 6.25
C SER A 118 10.96 7.65 6.95
N ILE A 119 9.77 7.49 7.52
CA ILE A 119 9.31 6.23 8.14
C ILE A 119 7.93 5.93 7.57
N LYS A 120 7.72 4.76 6.97
CA LYS A 120 6.42 4.45 6.38
C LYS A 120 6.06 2.97 6.51
N GLU A 121 4.79 2.74 6.82
CA GLU A 121 4.14 1.43 6.82
C GLU A 121 3.08 1.37 5.70
N PRO A 122 3.25 0.50 4.69
CA PRO A 122 2.29 0.34 3.60
C PRO A 122 1.10 -0.54 3.98
N ASP A 123 -0.01 -0.46 3.22
CA ASP A 123 -1.16 -1.38 3.34
C ASP A 123 -0.82 -2.83 3.01
N GLY A 124 0.10 -3.04 2.10
CA GLY A 124 0.60 -4.37 1.78
C GLY A 124 1.86 -4.28 0.96
N VAL A 125 2.69 -5.31 1.05
CA VAL A 125 3.89 -5.42 0.22
C VAL A 125 4.09 -6.83 -0.31
N MET A 126 4.83 -6.90 -1.41
CA MET A 126 5.63 -8.08 -1.74
C MET A 126 7.10 -7.77 -1.49
N LEU A 127 7.78 -8.72 -0.85
CA LEU A 127 9.18 -8.68 -0.54
C LEU A 127 9.88 -9.86 -1.19
N ARG A 128 11.13 -9.64 -1.59
CA ARG A 128 12.02 -10.69 -2.07
C ARG A 128 12.94 -11.14 -0.94
N MET A 129 13.15 -12.44 -0.84
CA MET A 129 14.14 -12.98 0.08
C MET A 129 15.51 -12.34 -0.23
N GLY A 130 16.16 -11.84 0.81
CA GLY A 130 17.48 -11.20 0.71
C GLY A 130 17.46 -9.73 0.29
N HIS A 131 16.28 -9.13 0.05
CA HIS A 131 16.15 -7.70 -0.25
C HIS A 131 15.59 -6.95 0.97
N ASP A 132 16.10 -5.75 1.21
CA ASP A 132 15.65 -4.82 2.26
C ASP A 132 14.69 -3.74 1.71
N TYR A 133 14.23 -3.90 0.47
CA TYR A 133 13.27 -3.02 -0.20
C TYR A 133 12.11 -3.84 -0.78
N PRO A 134 10.91 -3.25 -0.89
CA PRO A 134 9.77 -3.92 -1.49
C PRO A 134 9.93 -4.01 -3.00
N VAL A 135 9.39 -5.07 -3.60
CA VAL A 135 9.24 -5.16 -5.07
C VAL A 135 7.85 -4.71 -5.53
N LEU A 136 6.87 -4.77 -4.63
CA LEU A 136 5.55 -4.22 -4.83
C LEU A 136 5.03 -3.62 -3.53
N VAL A 137 4.40 -2.46 -3.61
CA VAL A 137 3.74 -1.78 -2.50
C VAL A 137 2.29 -1.50 -2.84
N VAL A 138 1.41 -1.62 -1.85
CA VAL A 138 0.00 -1.24 -1.88
C VAL A 138 -0.24 -0.10 -0.90
N GLU A 139 -0.91 0.94 -1.36
CA GLU A 139 -1.44 2.02 -0.53
C GLU A 139 -2.95 2.16 -0.78
N VAL A 140 -3.72 2.25 0.29
CA VAL A 140 -5.18 2.35 0.24
C VAL A 140 -5.62 3.56 1.05
N ASN A 141 -6.36 4.45 0.40
CA ASN A 141 -6.94 5.63 1.04
C ASN A 141 -8.46 5.58 1.07
N TRP A 142 -9.04 6.18 2.11
CA TRP A 142 -10.48 6.38 2.27
C TRP A 142 -10.80 7.88 2.35
N SER A 143 -11.44 8.38 1.30
CA SER A 143 -11.90 9.78 1.18
C SER A 143 -10.80 10.84 1.09
N GLU A 144 -9.52 10.55 1.38
CA GLU A 144 -8.43 11.51 1.15
C GLU A 144 -8.28 11.86 -0.34
N SER A 145 -7.65 13.00 -0.62
CA SER A 145 -7.42 13.45 -2.00
C SER A 145 -6.53 12.47 -2.77
N TRP A 146 -6.71 12.41 -4.09
CA TRP A 146 -5.83 11.60 -4.94
C TRP A 146 -4.37 12.09 -4.89
N ALA A 147 -4.17 13.39 -4.69
CA ALA A 147 -2.84 13.99 -4.54
C ALA A 147 -2.04 13.36 -3.38
N LYS A 148 -2.70 12.91 -2.30
CA LYS A 148 -2.02 12.21 -1.20
C LYS A 148 -1.48 10.84 -1.62
N LEU A 149 -2.26 10.07 -2.40
CA LEU A 149 -1.76 8.81 -2.98
C LEU A 149 -0.59 9.07 -3.97
N GLU A 150 -0.61 10.20 -4.67
CA GLU A 150 0.51 10.58 -5.55
C GLU A 150 1.78 10.95 -4.76
N GLU A 151 1.64 11.55 -3.59
CA GLU A 151 2.74 11.79 -2.64
C GLU A 151 3.32 10.45 -2.14
N ASP A 152 2.46 9.50 -1.75
CA ASP A 152 2.89 8.16 -1.32
C ASP A 152 3.62 7.43 -2.44
N ARG A 153 3.09 7.47 -3.68
CA ARG A 153 3.75 6.93 -4.87
C ARG A 153 5.12 7.57 -5.10
N ALA A 154 5.22 8.89 -4.98
CA ALA A 154 6.50 9.59 -5.19
C ALA A 154 7.54 9.14 -4.16
N LEU A 155 7.15 9.00 -2.89
CA LEU A 155 8.00 8.50 -1.82
C LEU A 155 8.50 7.08 -2.14
N TRP A 156 7.60 6.14 -2.46
CA TRP A 156 8.00 4.76 -2.77
C TRP A 156 8.87 4.65 -4.03
N MET A 157 8.48 5.31 -5.11
CA MET A 157 9.17 5.15 -6.41
C MET A 157 10.53 5.84 -6.47
N ARG A 158 10.74 6.90 -5.69
CA ARG A 158 12.02 7.64 -5.67
C ARG A 158 12.88 7.26 -4.47
N GLY A 159 12.26 6.85 -3.36
CA GLY A 159 12.94 6.50 -2.12
C GLY A 159 13.83 5.26 -2.21
N PHE A 160 13.65 4.39 -3.23
CA PHE A 160 14.52 3.23 -3.44
C PHE A 160 15.41 3.32 -4.69
N GLY A 161 15.56 4.51 -5.28
CA GLY A 161 16.46 4.71 -6.42
C GLY A 161 16.12 3.79 -7.60
N GLN A 162 17.07 2.97 -8.06
CA GLN A 162 16.85 2.01 -9.15
C GLN A 162 15.99 0.80 -8.75
N ASN A 163 15.86 0.54 -7.45
CA ASN A 163 15.08 -0.57 -6.89
C ASN A 163 13.63 -0.16 -6.59
N ALA A 164 13.09 0.78 -7.37
CA ALA A 164 11.74 1.29 -7.16
C ALA A 164 10.71 0.15 -7.28
N PRO A 165 9.79 0.00 -6.30
CA PRO A 165 8.74 -1.01 -6.38
C PRO A 165 7.72 -0.67 -7.47
N VAL A 166 6.94 -1.68 -7.87
CA VAL A 166 5.61 -1.44 -8.43
C VAL A 166 4.72 -0.87 -7.34
N VAL A 167 4.03 0.24 -7.60
CA VAL A 167 3.14 0.86 -6.60
C VAL A 167 1.69 0.70 -7.05
N ILE A 168 0.87 0.07 -6.22
CA ILE A 168 -0.58 -0.03 -6.39
C ILE A 168 -1.23 0.97 -5.44
N LEU A 169 -1.95 1.93 -6.00
CA LEU A 169 -2.73 2.91 -5.27
C LEU A 169 -4.21 2.56 -5.40
N VAL A 170 -4.92 2.48 -4.28
CA VAL A 170 -6.36 2.29 -4.27
C VAL A 170 -7.02 3.42 -3.51
N LYS A 171 -8.02 4.05 -4.12
CA LYS A 171 -8.85 5.05 -3.47
C LYS A 171 -10.28 4.56 -3.38
N PHE A 172 -10.81 4.57 -2.16
CA PHE A 172 -12.23 4.46 -1.89
C PHE A 172 -12.82 5.81 -1.50
N SER A 173 -14.07 6.06 -1.88
CA SER A 173 -14.78 7.30 -1.52
C SER A 173 -16.29 7.10 -1.53
N ASP A 174 -16.96 7.71 -0.56
CA ASP A 174 -18.43 7.76 -0.52
C ASP A 174 -18.99 8.53 -1.73
N SER A 175 -20.12 8.07 -2.27
CA SER A 175 -20.88 8.75 -3.31
C SER A 175 -22.38 8.55 -3.09
N GLN A 176 -23.22 9.27 -3.84
CA GLN A 176 -24.69 9.17 -3.73
C GLN A 176 -25.22 7.75 -4.01
N ASN A 177 -24.53 6.96 -4.82
CA ASN A 177 -24.97 5.62 -5.23
C ASN A 177 -24.27 4.49 -4.48
N GLY A 178 -23.44 4.81 -3.48
CA GLY A 178 -22.57 3.84 -2.80
C GLY A 178 -21.10 4.23 -2.87
N VAL A 179 -20.22 3.32 -2.49
CA VAL A 179 -18.78 3.52 -2.46
C VAL A 179 -18.20 3.34 -3.85
N ARG A 180 -17.46 4.36 -4.31
CA ARG A 180 -16.65 4.29 -5.52
C ARG A 180 -15.24 3.82 -5.18
N GLY A 181 -14.61 3.17 -6.15
CA GLY A 181 -13.25 2.66 -6.04
C GLY A 181 -12.46 2.96 -7.30
N THR A 182 -11.22 3.41 -7.15
CA THR A 182 -10.26 3.59 -8.25
C THR A 182 -8.96 2.91 -7.88
N LEU A 183 -8.40 2.17 -8.82
CA LEU A 183 -7.09 1.53 -8.70
C LEU A 183 -6.13 2.15 -9.72
N GLU A 184 -4.91 2.44 -9.32
CA GLU A 184 -3.81 2.78 -10.21
C GLU A 184 -2.61 1.87 -9.94
N ILE A 185 -2.00 1.34 -10.99
CA ILE A 185 -0.69 0.68 -10.91
C ILE A 185 0.35 1.59 -11.54
N ALA A 186 1.42 1.87 -10.82
CA ALA A 186 2.55 2.67 -11.27
C ALA A 186 3.81 1.81 -11.38
N PHE A 187 4.51 1.98 -12.50
CA PHE A 187 5.71 1.25 -12.86
C PHE A 187 6.86 2.20 -13.11
N LYS A 188 8.06 1.81 -12.68
CA LYS A 188 9.28 2.45 -13.18
C LYS A 188 9.69 1.78 -14.49
N ARG A 189 9.84 2.58 -15.54
CA ARG A 189 10.31 2.15 -16.87
C ARG A 189 11.42 3.10 -17.33
N ALA A 190 12.12 2.76 -18.41
CA ALA A 190 13.24 3.55 -18.93
C ALA A 190 12.88 5.02 -19.25
N GLY A 191 11.62 5.28 -19.65
CA GLY A 191 11.11 6.63 -19.94
C GLY A 191 10.54 7.38 -18.73
N GLY A 192 10.63 6.82 -17.52
CA GLY A 192 10.05 7.38 -16.29
C GLY A 192 8.91 6.53 -15.73
N THR A 193 8.04 7.16 -14.96
CA THR A 193 6.88 6.50 -14.35
C THR A 193 5.76 6.32 -15.37
N VAL A 194 5.30 5.07 -15.54
CA VAL A 194 4.11 4.74 -16.34
C VAL A 194 3.00 4.34 -15.39
N THR A 195 1.78 4.81 -15.63
CA THR A 195 0.61 4.48 -14.81
C THR A 195 -0.51 3.85 -15.62
N SER A 196 -1.27 2.97 -14.99
CA SER A 196 -2.51 2.39 -15.53
C SER A 196 -3.60 2.50 -14.47
N ARG A 197 -4.72 3.14 -14.81
CA ARG A 197 -5.82 3.43 -13.88
C ARG A 197 -7.09 2.72 -14.31
N LYS A 198 -7.80 2.12 -13.34
CA LYS A 198 -9.03 1.34 -13.51
C LYS A 198 -10.07 1.75 -12.47
N THR A 199 -11.34 1.73 -12.84
CA THR A 199 -12.43 1.85 -11.86
C THR A 199 -12.74 0.47 -11.28
N ILE A 200 -12.92 0.40 -9.96
CA ILE A 200 -13.21 -0.87 -9.26
C ILE A 200 -14.67 -1.26 -9.49
N TRP A 201 -15.66 -0.40 -9.25
CA TRP A 201 -17.08 -0.75 -9.38
C TRP A 201 -17.79 -0.16 -10.60
N SER A 202 -17.09 -0.08 -11.72
CA SER A 202 -17.74 -0.06 -13.03
C SER A 202 -17.44 -1.41 -13.65
N ILE A 203 -18.48 -2.14 -14.09
CA ILE A 203 -18.25 -3.34 -14.91
C ILE A 203 -17.57 -2.82 -16.19
N PRO A 204 -16.32 -3.22 -16.45
CA PRO A 204 -15.62 -2.83 -17.66
C PRO A 204 -16.42 -3.32 -18.89
N ASP A 205 -16.25 -2.66 -20.03
CA ASP A 205 -16.70 -3.27 -21.29
C ASP A 205 -16.11 -4.68 -21.40
N GLU A 206 -16.80 -5.63 -22.05
CA GLU A 206 -16.36 -7.04 -22.12
C GLU A 206 -14.93 -7.22 -22.66
N ASP A 207 -14.41 -6.22 -23.37
CA ASP A 207 -13.08 -6.18 -23.98
C ASP A 207 -11.98 -5.60 -23.09
N GLU A 208 -12.30 -5.06 -21.91
CA GLU A 208 -11.30 -4.40 -21.06
C GLU A 208 -10.48 -5.44 -20.26
N GLU A 209 -9.23 -5.66 -20.69
CA GLU A 209 -8.29 -6.57 -20.01
C GLU A 209 -8.03 -6.12 -18.55
N ASP A 210 -7.94 -7.10 -17.65
CA ASP A 210 -7.46 -6.89 -16.29
C ASP A 210 -6.04 -6.31 -16.31
N PRO A 211 -5.69 -5.44 -15.35
CA PRO A 211 -4.32 -4.97 -15.24
C PRO A 211 -3.39 -6.14 -14.94
N TYR A 212 -2.12 -6.00 -15.28
CA TYR A 212 -1.09 -7.00 -14.99
C TYR A 212 0.20 -6.32 -14.57
N ILE A 213 1.05 -7.06 -13.86
CA ILE A 213 2.46 -6.75 -13.67
C ILE A 213 3.30 -7.76 -14.45
N LEU A 214 4.57 -7.48 -14.70
CA LEU A 214 5.46 -8.45 -15.35
C LEU A 214 6.20 -9.26 -14.30
N LEU A 215 6.50 -10.52 -14.60
CA LEU A 215 7.35 -11.35 -13.73
C LEU A 215 8.73 -10.72 -13.51
N GLY A 216 9.26 -10.04 -14.53
CA GLY A 216 10.49 -9.24 -14.45
C GLY A 216 10.39 -8.04 -13.50
N ASP A 217 9.19 -7.52 -13.22
CA ASP A 217 9.00 -6.46 -12.21
C ASP A 217 9.29 -6.96 -10.78
N ILE A 218 9.20 -8.27 -10.56
CA ILE A 218 9.36 -8.92 -9.25
C ILE A 218 10.76 -9.50 -9.09
N TYR A 219 11.26 -10.18 -10.13
CA TYR A 219 12.54 -10.88 -10.09
C TYR A 219 13.72 -10.02 -10.60
N GLY A 220 13.48 -9.03 -11.46
CA GLY A 220 14.55 -8.29 -12.12
C GLY A 220 15.55 -9.22 -12.81
N SER A 221 16.85 -8.99 -12.57
CA SER A 221 17.94 -9.83 -13.08
C SER A 221 18.07 -11.19 -12.38
N SER A 222 17.35 -11.43 -11.29
CA SER A 222 17.42 -12.66 -10.50
C SER A 222 16.40 -13.71 -10.94
N LEU A 223 15.76 -13.52 -12.10
CA LEU A 223 14.74 -14.44 -12.63
C LEU A 223 15.35 -15.82 -12.93
N PRO A 224 14.74 -16.92 -12.42
CA PRO A 224 15.20 -18.26 -12.71
C PRO A 224 15.20 -18.58 -14.22
N ALA A 225 16.16 -19.40 -14.63
CA ALA A 225 16.25 -19.86 -16.01
C ALA A 225 14.96 -20.60 -16.42
N GLY A 226 14.52 -20.38 -17.66
CA GLY A 226 13.29 -20.97 -18.20
C GLY A 226 12.04 -20.11 -18.05
N PHE A 227 12.11 -19.00 -17.31
CA PHE A 227 11.03 -18.02 -17.22
C PHE A 227 11.30 -16.79 -18.08
N ASP A 228 10.24 -16.27 -18.71
CA ASP A 228 10.30 -15.03 -19.49
C ASP A 228 10.00 -13.83 -18.57
N PRO A 229 10.88 -12.82 -18.46
CA PRO A 229 10.59 -11.61 -17.69
C PRO A 229 9.37 -10.84 -18.20
N LEU A 230 8.94 -11.07 -19.45
CA LEU A 230 7.74 -10.47 -20.04
C LEU A 230 6.45 -11.25 -19.75
N THR A 231 6.53 -12.34 -18.96
CA THR A 231 5.35 -13.09 -18.51
C THR A 231 4.41 -12.15 -17.76
N ARG A 232 3.17 -12.04 -18.25
CA ARG A 232 2.13 -11.22 -17.62
C ARG A 232 1.56 -11.95 -16.41
N LEU A 233 1.54 -11.25 -15.28
CA LEU A 233 0.93 -11.67 -14.03
C LEU A 233 -0.39 -10.91 -13.86
N PRO A 234 -1.54 -11.51 -14.24
CA PRO A 234 -2.83 -10.82 -14.27
C PRO A 234 -3.34 -10.54 -12.85
N MET A 235 -3.89 -9.34 -12.66
CA MET A 235 -4.42 -8.84 -11.38
C MET A 235 -5.95 -8.84 -11.47
N GLU A 236 -6.58 -9.98 -11.16
CA GLU A 236 -8.01 -10.21 -11.46
C GLU A 236 -8.95 -9.22 -10.73
N MET A 237 -9.47 -8.20 -11.41
CA MET A 237 -10.28 -7.14 -10.78
C MET A 237 -11.62 -7.67 -10.25
N SER A 238 -12.14 -8.73 -10.87
CA SER A 238 -13.36 -9.41 -10.40
C SER A 238 -13.23 -9.93 -8.96
N ARG A 239 -12.03 -10.34 -8.54
CA ARG A 239 -11.76 -10.76 -7.16
C ARG A 239 -11.65 -9.59 -6.20
N LEU A 240 -11.03 -8.50 -6.63
CA LEU A 240 -10.98 -7.26 -5.84
C LEU A 240 -12.39 -6.75 -5.54
N ARG A 241 -13.25 -6.70 -6.57
CA ARG A 241 -14.68 -6.35 -6.42
C ARG A 241 -15.37 -7.23 -5.40
N ARG A 242 -15.20 -8.57 -5.49
CA ARG A 242 -15.81 -9.53 -4.57
C ARG A 242 -15.39 -9.31 -3.12
N TRP A 243 -14.09 -9.16 -2.85
CA TRP A 243 -13.60 -8.85 -1.50
C TRP A 243 -14.08 -7.49 -1.00
N GLY A 244 -14.07 -6.49 -1.88
CA GLY A 244 -14.60 -5.16 -1.59
C GLY A 244 -16.08 -5.19 -1.21
N ASP A 245 -16.92 -5.87 -1.99
CA ASP A 245 -18.36 -5.98 -1.72
C ASP A 245 -18.65 -6.72 -0.40
N GLU A 246 -17.87 -7.75 -0.08
CA GLU A 246 -17.95 -8.46 1.21
C GLU A 246 -17.64 -7.53 2.38
N LEU A 247 -16.55 -6.78 2.28
CA LEU A 247 -16.09 -5.91 3.36
C LEU A 247 -16.95 -4.65 3.50
N LEU A 248 -17.50 -4.13 2.39
CA LEU A 248 -18.52 -3.06 2.41
C LEU A 248 -19.78 -3.50 3.16
N ARG A 249 -20.24 -4.74 2.96
CA ARG A 249 -21.37 -5.30 3.73
C ARG A 249 -21.09 -5.31 5.23
N HIS A 250 -19.86 -5.63 5.65
CA HIS A 250 -19.44 -5.55 7.07
C HIS A 250 -19.33 -4.12 7.62
N MET A 251 -19.41 -3.11 6.75
CA MET A 251 -19.46 -1.69 7.08
C MET A 251 -20.86 -1.09 6.93
N ASN A 252 -21.87 -1.90 6.58
CA ASN A 252 -23.23 -1.44 6.20
C ASN A 252 -23.24 -0.46 5.02
N LEU A 253 -22.36 -0.68 4.05
CA LEU A 253 -22.23 0.09 2.81
C LEU A 253 -22.43 -0.81 1.59
N THR A 254 -22.70 -0.19 0.44
CA THR A 254 -22.76 -0.86 -0.87
C THR A 254 -21.77 -0.23 -1.83
N SER A 255 -21.32 -0.99 -2.82
CA SER A 255 -20.59 -0.45 -3.96
C SER A 255 -21.51 0.41 -4.84
N ALA A 256 -20.92 1.41 -5.50
CA ALA A 256 -21.59 2.31 -6.45
C ALA A 256 -21.80 1.68 -7.84
#